data_AF-W6K6Q8-F1
#
_entry.id   AF-W6K6Q8-F1
#
_cell.length_a   1.000
_cell.length_b   1.000
_cell.length_c   1.000
_cell.angle_alpha   90.00
_cell.angle_beta   90.00
_cell.angle_gamma   90.00
#
_symmetry.space_group_name_H-M   'P 1'
#
loop_
_entity.id
_entity.type
_entity.pdbx_description
1 polymer ?
#
loop_
_entity_poly.entity_id
_entity_poly.type
_entity_poly.pdbx_seq_one_letter_code
_entity_poly.pdbx_strand_id
1 'polypeptide(L)'
;MSKAYTFIAMLSLSAMLSGCLKYHIGGEFESTGQQFFGSVTVTMDHGSIDVATADGSVTCSGSSGVTSRPSLYVNTGATGEAEATCSDGRTFKVDFVQTSEAGGHGQGIDNEGNVVWVIFSRSANSVESKVRQRQLDKLVK
;
A
#
# COMPACT_ATOMS: atom_id res chain seq x y z
N MET A 1 24.69 41.80 28.53
CA MET A 1 24.93 40.67 27.61
C MET A 1 23.63 39.90 27.41
N SER A 2 22.68 40.39 26.59
CA SER A 2 21.35 39.76 26.43
C SER A 2 20.74 39.96 25.04
N LYS A 3 21.50 39.68 23.96
CA LYS A 3 20.97 39.78 22.58
C LYS A 3 21.35 38.61 21.66
N ALA A 4 21.88 37.51 22.21
CA ALA A 4 22.45 36.42 21.41
C ALA A 4 21.59 35.14 21.31
N TYR A 5 20.42 35.08 21.96
CA TYR A 5 19.65 33.83 22.06
C TYR A 5 18.44 33.74 21.12
N THR A 6 18.13 34.77 20.34
CA THR A 6 16.89 34.81 19.53
C THR A 6 17.07 34.26 18.11
N PHE A 7 18.29 34.08 17.61
CA PHE A 7 18.54 33.68 16.21
C PHE A 7 18.75 32.17 15.99
N ILE A 8 18.96 31.38 17.05
CA ILE A 8 19.29 29.94 16.92
C ILE A 8 18.02 29.06 16.88
N ALA A 9 16.85 29.60 17.25
CA ALA A 9 15.60 28.84 17.28
C ALA A 9 14.88 28.70 15.93
N MET A 10 15.36 29.35 14.85
CA MET A 10 14.65 29.43 13.57
C MET A 10 15.19 28.46 12.49
N LEU A 11 16.24 27.67 12.78
CA LEU A 11 16.87 26.78 11.80
C LEU A 11 16.51 25.29 11.97
N SER A 12 15.80 24.91 13.03
CA SER A 12 15.50 23.50 13.36
C SER A 12 14.11 23.02 12.94
N LEU A 13 13.28 23.86 12.31
CA LEU A 13 11.91 23.51 11.88
C LEU A 13 11.81 23.02 10.43
N SER A 14 12.89 23.06 9.64
CA SER A 14 12.86 22.78 8.20
C SER A 14 13.09 21.31 7.82
N ALA A 15 13.23 20.40 8.78
CA ALA A 15 13.67 19.01 8.53
C ALA A 15 12.54 17.96 8.47
N MET A 16 11.26 18.35 8.47
CA MET A 16 10.13 17.39 8.50
C MET A 16 9.26 17.32 7.23
N LEU A 17 9.73 17.85 6.09
CA LEU A 17 8.98 17.79 4.82
C LEU A 17 9.54 16.77 3.79
N SER A 18 10.25 15.73 4.20
CA SER A 18 10.35 14.52 3.37
C SER A 18 9.03 13.75 3.46
N GLY A 19 8.04 14.17 2.68
CA GLY A 19 6.67 13.64 2.70
C GLY A 19 6.58 12.19 2.25
N CYS A 20 6.87 11.26 3.16
CA CYS A 20 6.62 9.84 2.97
C CYS A 20 5.10 9.61 3.10
N LEU A 21 4.45 9.19 2.02
CA LEU A 21 3.01 8.90 2.03
C LEU A 21 2.80 7.46 2.45
N LYS A 22 1.96 7.23 3.46
CA LYS A 22 1.60 5.89 3.92
C LYS A 22 0.17 5.55 3.51
N TYR A 23 0.02 4.40 2.87
CA TYR A 23 -1.27 3.77 2.60
C TYR A 23 -1.41 2.52 3.46
N HIS A 24 -2.64 2.21 3.86
CA HIS A 24 -3.03 0.90 4.32
C HIS A 24 -3.37 0.05 3.11
N ILE A 25 -3.01 -1.23 3.16
CA ILE A 25 -3.31 -2.20 2.11
C ILE A 25 -3.94 -3.43 2.74
N GLY A 26 -4.85 -4.05 2.00
CA GLY A 26 -5.44 -5.33 2.36
C GLY A 26 -5.84 -6.07 1.11
N GLY A 27 -5.82 -7.39 1.19
CA GLY A 27 -6.06 -8.25 0.05
C GLY A 27 -6.27 -9.68 0.49
N GLU A 28 -6.33 -10.56 -0.50
CA GLU A 28 -6.51 -11.99 -0.28
C GLU A 28 -5.92 -12.80 -1.42
N PHE A 29 -5.39 -13.97 -1.04
CA PHE A 29 -5.05 -15.05 -1.96
C PHE A 29 -6.32 -15.87 -2.26
N GLU A 30 -6.86 -15.77 -3.48
CA GLU A 30 -8.18 -16.35 -3.79
C GLU A 30 -8.23 -17.86 -3.65
N SER A 31 -7.10 -18.56 -3.86
CA SER A 31 -7.02 -20.02 -3.75
C SER A 31 -7.24 -20.53 -2.32
N THR A 32 -6.77 -19.80 -1.31
CA THR A 32 -6.85 -20.19 0.10
C THR A 32 -7.91 -19.41 0.88
N GLY A 33 -8.40 -18.30 0.32
CA GLY A 33 -9.22 -17.33 1.06
C GLY A 33 -8.46 -16.61 2.17
N GLN A 34 -7.13 -16.75 2.22
CA GLN A 34 -6.32 -16.15 3.27
C GLN A 34 -6.16 -14.65 3.03
N GLN A 35 -6.60 -13.88 4.01
CA GLN A 35 -6.51 -12.42 3.98
C GLN A 35 -5.20 -11.93 4.58
N PHE A 36 -4.72 -10.82 4.04
CA PHE A 36 -3.57 -10.08 4.56
C PHE A 36 -3.85 -8.59 4.63
N PHE A 37 -3.19 -7.92 5.56
CA PHE A 37 -3.30 -6.49 5.83
C PHE A 37 -1.93 -5.91 6.17
N GLY A 38 -1.76 -4.62 5.93
CA GLY A 38 -0.55 -3.92 6.32
C GLY A 38 -0.46 -2.53 5.74
N SER A 39 0.72 -2.16 5.28
CA SER A 39 0.96 -0.82 4.73
C SER A 39 1.88 -0.79 3.51
N VAL A 40 1.69 0.26 2.72
CA VAL A 40 2.60 0.66 1.65
C VAL A 40 3.14 2.04 1.99
N THR A 41 4.46 2.15 2.07
CA THR A 41 5.17 3.39 2.39
C THR A 41 5.81 3.92 1.12
N VAL A 42 5.32 5.04 0.60
CA VAL A 42 5.64 5.59 -0.72
C VAL A 42 6.51 6.83 -0.60
N THR A 43 7.61 6.84 -1.37
CA THR A 43 8.46 7.99 -1.63
C THR A 43 8.52 8.22 -3.14
N MET A 44 7.97 9.35 -3.60
CA MET A 44 7.84 9.65 -5.04
C MET A 44 7.03 8.56 -5.77
N ASP A 45 7.60 7.92 -6.78
CA ASP A 45 6.99 6.85 -7.58
C ASP A 45 7.29 5.44 -7.05
N HIS A 46 8.03 5.31 -5.95
CA HIS A 46 8.44 4.03 -5.39
C HIS A 46 7.84 3.83 -3.99
N GLY A 47 7.47 2.59 -3.65
CA GLY A 47 6.99 2.26 -2.31
C GLY A 47 7.53 0.94 -1.78
N SER A 48 7.59 0.82 -0.46
CA SER A 48 7.87 -0.42 0.26
C SER A 48 6.56 -1.01 0.76
N ILE A 49 6.39 -2.32 0.62
CA ILE A 49 5.20 -3.06 1.05
C ILE A 49 5.58 -3.88 2.27
N ASP A 50 4.75 -3.81 3.31
CA ASP A 50 4.84 -4.65 4.50
C ASP A 50 3.43 -5.10 4.87
N VAL A 51 3.14 -6.40 4.72
CA VAL A 51 1.84 -7.00 5.02
C VAL A 51 1.99 -8.29 5.83
N ALA A 52 0.94 -8.64 6.56
CA ALA A 52 0.85 -9.91 7.27
C ALA A 52 -0.56 -10.48 7.16
N THR A 53 -0.67 -11.80 7.29
CA THR A 53 -1.97 -12.45 7.43
C THR A 53 -2.67 -12.01 8.72
N ALA A 54 -4.00 -12.15 8.78
CA ALA A 54 -4.77 -11.69 9.94
C ALA A 54 -4.34 -12.35 11.27
N ASP A 55 -3.84 -13.58 11.21
CA ASP A 55 -3.27 -14.33 12.33
C ASP A 55 -1.76 -14.08 12.55
N GLY A 56 -1.11 -13.31 11.68
CA GLY A 56 0.31 -13.00 11.72
C GLY A 56 1.25 -14.16 11.38
N SER A 57 0.72 -15.30 10.93
CA SER A 57 1.52 -16.51 10.64
C SER A 57 2.40 -16.35 9.40
N VAL A 58 1.99 -15.51 8.44
CA VAL A 58 2.76 -15.21 7.24
C VAL A 58 2.95 -13.70 7.13
N THR A 59 4.19 -13.27 6.94
CA THR A 59 4.53 -11.88 6.64
C THR A 59 5.08 -11.78 5.23
N CYS A 60 4.73 -10.72 4.51
CA CYS A 60 5.26 -10.47 3.17
C CYS A 60 5.81 -9.05 3.09
N SER A 61 6.98 -8.94 2.47
CA SER A 61 7.67 -7.68 2.25
C SER A 61 8.04 -7.52 0.79
N GLY A 62 7.98 -6.30 0.27
CA GLY A 62 8.14 -6.08 -1.15
C GLY A 62 8.26 -4.62 -1.55
N SER A 63 8.06 -4.36 -2.82
CA SER A 63 8.12 -3.03 -3.38
C SER A 63 6.96 -2.76 -4.33
N SER A 64 6.67 -1.48 -4.55
CA SER A 64 5.70 -0.99 -5.51
C SER A 64 6.30 0.15 -6.31
N GLY A 65 5.80 0.34 -7.52
CA GLY A 65 6.23 1.40 -8.43
C GLY A 65 5.08 1.90 -9.28
N VAL A 66 4.93 3.21 -9.40
CA VAL A 66 4.05 3.84 -10.40
C VAL A 66 4.73 3.74 -11.77
N THR A 67 4.05 3.15 -12.75
CA THR A 67 4.58 2.94 -14.11
C THR A 67 4.03 3.95 -15.10
N SER A 68 2.83 4.47 -14.89
CA SER A 68 2.23 5.49 -15.75
C SER A 68 1.30 6.42 -14.99
N ARG A 69 1.30 7.71 -15.37
CA ARG A 69 0.48 8.77 -14.78
C ARG A 69 -0.29 9.49 -15.89
N PRO A 70 -1.57 9.85 -15.68
CA PRO A 70 -2.32 10.66 -16.64
C PRO A 70 -1.71 12.06 -16.84
N SER A 71 -1.11 12.62 -15.79
CA SER A 71 -0.32 13.86 -15.86
C SER A 71 0.67 13.94 -14.70
N LEU A 72 1.64 14.86 -14.78
CA LEU A 72 2.68 15.03 -13.75
C LEU A 72 2.14 15.38 -12.35
N TYR A 73 0.95 15.99 -12.27
CA TYR A 73 0.39 16.49 -11.01
C TYR A 73 -0.83 15.71 -10.50
N VAL A 74 -1.31 14.73 -11.27
CA VAL A 74 -2.54 13.97 -10.94
C VAL A 74 -2.18 12.51 -10.74
N ASN A 75 -2.47 11.97 -9.56
CA ASN A 75 -2.26 10.56 -9.26
C ASN A 75 -3.52 9.73 -9.50
N THR A 76 -4.70 10.38 -9.53
CA THR A 76 -5.94 9.70 -9.93
C THR A 76 -5.84 9.21 -11.37
N GLY A 77 -6.00 7.91 -11.57
CA GLY A 77 -5.78 7.20 -12.83
C GLY A 77 -4.34 6.71 -13.04
N ALA A 78 -3.42 6.95 -12.10
CA ALA A 78 -2.08 6.39 -12.16
C ALA A 78 -2.14 4.86 -12.06
N THR A 79 -1.25 4.19 -12.78
CA THR A 79 -1.11 2.74 -12.80
C THR A 79 0.30 2.36 -12.37
N GLY A 80 0.44 1.16 -11.85
CA GLY A 80 1.71 0.69 -11.34
C GLY A 80 1.72 -0.80 -11.07
N GLU A 81 2.87 -1.27 -10.61
CA GLU A 81 3.12 -2.66 -10.28
C GLU A 81 3.58 -2.78 -8.83
N ALA A 82 3.23 -3.89 -8.18
CA ALA A 82 3.62 -4.23 -6.84
C ALA A 82 4.05 -5.69 -6.80
N GLU A 83 5.16 -5.98 -6.13
CA GLU A 83 5.67 -7.32 -5.93
C GLU A 83 6.10 -7.50 -4.48
N ALA A 84 5.73 -8.63 -3.86
CA ALA A 84 6.18 -8.96 -2.52
C ALA A 84 6.42 -10.46 -2.35
N THR A 85 7.36 -10.78 -1.47
CA THR A 85 7.71 -12.15 -1.09
C THR A 85 7.33 -12.39 0.36
N CYS A 86 6.68 -13.52 0.60
CA CYS A 86 6.18 -13.96 1.88
C CYS A 86 7.17 -14.89 2.60
N SER A 87 7.07 -14.95 3.92
CA SER A 87 7.91 -15.78 4.79
C SER A 87 7.75 -17.29 4.56
N ASP A 88 6.66 -17.69 3.89
CA ASP A 88 6.38 -19.08 3.49
C ASP A 88 6.90 -19.42 2.08
N GLY A 89 7.56 -18.47 1.41
CA GLY A 89 8.13 -18.66 0.07
C GLY A 89 7.21 -18.31 -1.09
N ARG A 90 5.95 -17.91 -0.83
CA ARG A 90 5.08 -17.36 -1.89
C ARG A 90 5.58 -15.99 -2.32
N THR A 91 5.45 -15.70 -3.60
CA THR A 91 5.70 -14.36 -4.15
C THR A 91 4.48 -13.97 -4.97
N PHE A 92 4.01 -12.73 -4.85
CA PHE A 92 2.93 -12.23 -5.69
C PHE A 92 3.32 -10.96 -6.42
N LYS A 93 2.80 -10.84 -7.64
CA LYS A 93 2.91 -9.65 -8.47
C LYS A 93 1.51 -9.16 -8.83
N VAL A 94 1.28 -7.86 -8.65
CA VAL A 94 -0.02 -7.22 -8.81
C VAL A 94 0.13 -5.94 -9.61
N ASP A 95 -0.75 -5.76 -10.60
CA ASP A 95 -0.93 -4.48 -11.27
C ASP A 95 -2.02 -3.70 -10.53
N PHE A 96 -1.81 -2.41 -10.33
CA PHE A 96 -2.75 -1.56 -9.60
C PHE A 96 -3.13 -0.30 -10.37
N VAL A 97 -4.31 0.22 -10.04
CA VAL A 97 -4.79 1.53 -10.48
C VAL A 97 -5.21 2.36 -9.28
N GLN A 98 -4.72 3.60 -9.25
CA GLN A 98 -5.09 4.57 -8.25
C GLN A 98 -6.39 5.28 -8.65
N THR A 99 -7.51 4.87 -8.07
CA THR A 99 -8.84 5.44 -8.40
C THR A 99 -9.11 6.80 -7.76
N SER A 100 -8.29 7.22 -6.79
CA SER A 100 -8.40 8.51 -6.10
C SER A 100 -7.06 8.90 -5.45
N GLU A 101 -6.90 10.16 -5.05
CA GLU A 101 -5.73 10.59 -4.25
C GLU A 101 -5.59 9.85 -2.91
N ALA A 102 -6.67 9.22 -2.44
CA ALA A 102 -6.72 8.50 -1.18
C ALA A 102 -6.50 6.99 -1.33
N GLY A 103 -6.52 6.41 -2.54
CA GLY A 103 -6.42 4.96 -2.70
C GLY A 103 -6.88 4.41 -4.04
N GLY A 104 -6.80 3.08 -4.15
CA GLY A 104 -7.03 2.33 -5.37
C GLY A 104 -7.18 0.84 -5.11
N HIS A 105 -7.06 0.07 -6.18
CA HIS A 105 -7.14 -1.39 -6.15
C HIS A 105 -6.20 -1.99 -7.18
N GLY A 106 -5.90 -3.27 -7.04
CA GLY A 106 -5.07 -4.02 -7.97
C GLY A 106 -5.42 -5.50 -7.99
N GLN A 107 -4.96 -6.16 -9.03
CA GLN A 107 -5.06 -7.60 -9.19
C GLN A 107 -3.82 -8.15 -9.88
N GLY A 108 -3.47 -9.38 -9.57
CA GLY A 108 -2.44 -10.12 -10.26
C GLY A 108 -2.41 -11.57 -9.81
N ILE A 109 -1.21 -12.14 -9.77
CA ILE A 109 -1.01 -13.57 -9.53
C ILE A 109 0.15 -13.82 -8.57
N ASP A 110 0.08 -14.92 -7.84
CA ASP A 110 1.22 -15.48 -7.13
C ASP A 110 2.08 -16.39 -8.01
N ASN A 111 3.21 -16.85 -7.48
CA ASN A 111 4.15 -17.76 -8.12
C ASN A 111 3.58 -19.17 -8.36
N GLU A 112 2.39 -19.48 -7.85
CA GLU A 112 1.65 -20.71 -8.10
C GLU A 112 0.54 -20.51 -9.15
N GLY A 113 0.36 -19.28 -9.65
CA GLY A 113 -0.69 -18.91 -10.61
C GLY A 113 -2.05 -18.61 -9.98
N ASN A 114 -2.13 -18.50 -8.66
CA ASN A 114 -3.37 -18.13 -7.97
C ASN A 114 -3.61 -16.63 -8.06
N VAL A 115 -4.88 -16.23 -8.14
CA VAL A 115 -5.26 -14.82 -8.18
C VAL A 115 -5.03 -14.15 -6.83
N VAL A 116 -4.41 -12.97 -6.87
CA VAL A 116 -4.27 -12.07 -5.74
C VAL A 116 -4.95 -10.76 -6.09
N TRP A 117 -5.80 -10.25 -5.21
CA TRP A 117 -6.35 -8.90 -5.33
C TRP A 117 -5.99 -8.07 -4.12
N VAL A 118 -5.85 -6.77 -4.33
CA VAL A 118 -5.49 -5.81 -3.29
C VAL A 118 -6.37 -4.57 -3.38
N ILE A 119 -6.60 -3.96 -2.22
CA ILE A 119 -7.20 -2.65 -2.08
C ILE A 119 -6.28 -1.85 -1.16
N PHE A 120 -6.00 -0.61 -1.54
CA PHE A 120 -5.20 0.29 -0.72
C PHE A 120 -5.92 1.62 -0.50
N SER A 121 -5.74 2.20 0.68
CA SER A 121 -6.36 3.46 1.08
C SER A 121 -5.56 4.13 2.18
N ARG A 122 -5.62 5.46 2.29
CA ARG A 122 -5.07 6.21 3.44
C ARG A 122 -5.81 5.91 4.76
N SER A 123 -6.92 5.17 4.72
CA SER A 123 -7.70 4.77 5.89
C SER A 123 -7.71 3.25 6.05
N ALA A 124 -7.20 2.74 7.18
CA ALA A 124 -7.25 1.33 7.55
C ALA A 124 -8.69 0.78 7.54
N ASN A 125 -9.61 1.49 8.20
CA ASN A 125 -11.03 1.09 8.28
C ASN A 125 -11.66 0.96 6.88
N SER A 126 -11.26 1.81 5.93
CA SER A 126 -11.73 1.75 4.54
C SER A 126 -11.23 0.48 3.83
N VAL A 127 -9.99 0.07 4.09
CA VAL A 127 -9.44 -1.19 3.57
C VAL A 127 -10.17 -2.38 4.16
N GLU A 128 -10.25 -2.47 5.49
CA GLU A 128 -10.88 -3.60 6.19
C GLU A 128 -12.34 -3.78 5.79
N SER A 129 -13.11 -2.69 5.73
CA SER A 129 -14.52 -2.75 5.32
C SER A 129 -14.69 -3.24 3.88
N LYS A 130 -13.82 -2.81 2.95
CA LYS A 130 -13.88 -3.26 1.55
C LYS A 130 -13.44 -4.72 1.38
N VAL A 131 -12.42 -5.15 2.12
CA VAL A 131 -11.99 -6.56 2.13
C VAL A 131 -13.10 -7.45 2.65
N ARG A 132 -13.72 -7.05 3.78
CA ARG A 132 -14.86 -7.75 4.36
C ARG A 132 -16.07 -7.76 3.43
N GLN A 133 -16.41 -6.64 2.80
CA GLN A 133 -17.55 -6.58 1.87
C GLN A 133 -17.36 -7.56 0.71
N ARG A 134 -16.16 -7.61 0.13
CA ARG A 134 -15.86 -8.55 -0.96
C ARG A 134 -16.02 -10.01 -0.55
N GLN A 135 -15.71 -10.37 0.70
CA GLN A 135 -16.01 -11.71 1.22
C GLN A 135 -17.50 -12.01 1.25
N LEU A 136 -18.29 -11.08 1.77
CA LEU A 136 -19.74 -11.24 1.82
C LEU A 136 -20.32 -11.39 0.41
N ASP A 137 -19.82 -10.62 -0.55
CA ASP A 137 -20.27 -10.69 -1.95
C ASP A 137 -19.94 -12.04 -2.62
N LYS A 138 -18.89 -12.75 -2.17
CA LYS A 138 -18.58 -14.12 -2.63
C LYS A 138 -19.55 -15.17 -2.09
N LEU A 139 -20.18 -14.92 -0.93
CA LEU A 139 -21.11 -15.87 -0.29
C LEU A 139 -22.55 -15.78 -0.82
N VAL A 140 -22.88 -14.69 -1.52
CA VAL A 140 -24.23 -14.45 -2.07
C VAL A 140 -24.36 -14.94 -3.52
N LYS A 141 -23.26 -15.38 -4.14
CA LYS A 141 -23.22 -15.96 -5.48
C LYS A 141 -23.32 -17.48 -5.43
#